data_AF-A0A3M1UYQ6-F1
#
_entry.id   AF-A0A3M1UYQ6-F1
#
_cell.length_a   1.000
_cell.length_b   1.000
_cell.length_c   1.000
_cell.angle_alpha   90.00
_cell.angle_beta   90.00
_cell.angle_gamma   90.00
#
_symmetry.space_group_name_H-M   'P 1'
#
loop_
_entity.id
_entity.type
_entity.pdbx_description
1 polymer ?
#
loop_
_entity_poly.entity_id
_entity_poly.type
_entity_poly.pdbx_seq_one_letter_code
_entity_poly.pdbx_strand_id
1 'polypeptide(L)'
;MFRFGKGTRGGRRGFFARLFEALTRGGRRRAGARAWQPSEVRLVSIEPPTVRVAPAARTLQRRRMATIRRALRPRTWFVTAGYVEWLEDRTLLSTLYWEGDVDANWSTVGNWSSDGMGTPAVAGPANGDTLVFDTGTTGLTSFTSNADTSLTGITIQIVDNDAANDFTIQSGAGVSVGLSAMGGISHTQTAATAGTTISIETLSLVGDTSITNTNGTLNISSNVTNAGNLLTLDGAGTTTLSGVISGAGGLTKSGTGPLTLSGANTYTGTTTLTGGSLNIQGSISGPLAVNATGNIQLTNAGGNTQIADGTVTATFAPGDPTDVTVNGGAGNDTLTVNDPAVLPTGGLIFAAGAGSDAMVLNGPVAVTTVTHSFVNDTDGSVDIDGKMISYTGLAPITDNLSATDRVFSFTGGSETITLSDDTGMVAGMSMID
;
A
#
# COMPACT_ATOMS: atom_id res chain seq x y z
N MET A 1 45.05 33.95 27.98
CA MET A 1 46.28 33.19 27.64
C MET A 1 46.67 32.36 28.86
N PHE A 2 46.85 31.04 28.70
CA PHE A 2 47.41 30.03 29.64
C PHE A 2 46.70 29.83 31.00
N ARG A 3 46.07 28.70 31.39
CA ARG A 3 46.27 27.23 31.29
C ARG A 3 47.20 26.64 32.38
N PHE A 4 46.62 25.64 33.09
CA PHE A 4 47.16 24.51 33.87
C PHE A 4 47.55 24.65 35.36
N GLY A 5 47.14 23.64 36.16
CA GLY A 5 47.84 23.22 37.37
C GLY A 5 47.04 22.34 38.36
N LYS A 6 47.44 21.07 38.52
CA LYS A 6 46.85 19.98 39.34
C LYS A 6 46.86 20.20 40.87
N GLY A 7 45.99 19.47 41.59
CA GLY A 7 46.10 19.17 43.03
C GLY A 7 45.15 18.07 43.53
N THR A 8 45.71 17.04 44.15
CA THR A 8 45.17 15.72 44.57
C THR A 8 44.51 15.64 45.97
N ARG A 9 43.57 14.69 46.20
CA ARG A 9 43.62 13.53 47.15
C ARG A 9 42.24 13.11 47.73
N GLY A 10 42.06 11.80 47.91
CA GLY A 10 41.19 11.22 48.96
C GLY A 10 40.37 10.01 48.52
N GLY A 11 40.78 8.78 48.90
CA GLY A 11 40.05 7.54 48.61
C GLY A 11 39.23 7.01 49.80
N ARG A 12 38.37 6.00 49.54
CA ARG A 12 38.04 4.87 50.44
C ARG A 12 37.23 3.79 49.69
N ARG A 13 37.51 2.53 50.03
CA ARG A 13 37.01 1.28 49.44
C ARG A 13 35.90 0.65 50.29
N GLY A 14 35.09 -0.21 49.66
CA GLY A 14 34.39 -1.38 50.24
C GLY A 14 32.90 -1.16 50.55
N PHE A 15 32.02 -2.16 50.59
CA PHE A 15 31.98 -3.59 50.24
C PHE A 15 30.52 -4.06 50.55
N PHE A 16 30.08 -5.18 49.97
CA PHE A 16 28.93 -6.05 50.34
C PHE A 16 27.50 -5.67 49.90
N ALA A 17 26.91 -6.54 49.05
CA ALA A 17 25.48 -6.84 49.05
C ALA A 17 25.29 -8.35 49.31
N ARG A 18 24.51 -8.66 50.36
CA ARG A 18 24.04 -9.98 50.82
C ARG A 18 22.67 -10.26 50.18
N LEU A 19 22.45 -11.47 49.63
CA LEU A 19 21.65 -12.58 50.20
C LEU A 19 20.20 -12.21 50.60
N PHE A 20 19.23 -12.73 49.85
CA PHE A 20 17.88 -13.01 50.37
C PHE A 20 17.36 -14.31 49.75
N GLU A 21 16.91 -15.21 50.63
CA GLU A 21 16.34 -16.53 50.35
C GLU A 21 14.89 -16.53 50.86
N ALA A 22 13.95 -17.07 50.11
CA ALA A 22 12.69 -17.58 50.66
C ALA A 22 12.01 -18.56 49.68
N LEU A 23 12.11 -19.85 50.01
CA LEU A 23 11.27 -20.95 49.55
C LEU A 23 9.83 -20.81 50.08
N THR A 24 8.83 -21.07 49.24
CA THR A 24 7.61 -21.77 49.71
C THR A 24 6.99 -22.71 48.67
N ARG A 25 7.08 -24.01 49.01
CA ARG A 25 6.05 -25.07 48.92
C ARG A 25 5.49 -25.49 47.54
N GLY A 26 5.88 -26.72 47.16
CA GLY A 26 4.94 -27.85 47.16
C GLY A 26 4.57 -28.45 45.80
N GLY A 27 4.91 -29.73 45.58
CA GLY A 27 4.20 -30.56 44.58
C GLY A 27 5.08 -31.53 43.79
N ARG A 28 5.37 -32.69 44.38
CA ARG A 28 5.96 -33.84 43.66
C ARG A 28 5.00 -34.37 42.59
N ARG A 29 5.44 -34.56 41.34
CA ARG A 29 5.11 -35.74 40.51
C ARG A 29 6.27 -36.10 39.57
N ARG A 30 6.71 -37.35 39.65
CA ARG A 30 7.62 -38.02 38.70
C ARG A 30 6.82 -38.49 37.48
N ALA A 31 7.37 -38.35 36.27
CA ALA A 31 7.37 -39.40 35.23
C ALA A 31 8.11 -38.93 33.95
N GLY A 32 9.09 -39.74 33.49
CA GLY A 32 9.25 -40.00 32.06
C GLY A 32 10.20 -39.15 31.21
N ALA A 33 11.49 -39.03 31.57
CA ALA A 33 12.50 -38.63 30.58
C ALA A 33 12.94 -39.86 29.77
N ARG A 34 12.40 -40.04 28.55
CA ARG A 34 12.97 -40.94 27.54
C ARG A 34 14.02 -40.17 26.75
N ALA A 35 15.27 -40.61 26.89
CA ALA A 35 16.39 -40.16 26.07
C ALA A 35 16.16 -40.53 24.60
N TRP A 36 16.24 -39.54 23.72
CA TRP A 36 16.32 -39.75 22.28
C TRP A 36 17.77 -40.08 21.90
N GLN A 37 17.98 -41.27 21.32
CA GLN A 37 19.21 -41.60 20.58
C GLN A 37 19.06 -41.09 19.13
N PRO A 38 20.11 -40.57 18.50
CA PRO A 38 20.07 -40.24 17.08
C PRO A 38 20.18 -41.52 16.25
N SER A 39 19.12 -41.85 15.50
CA SER A 39 19.11 -42.94 14.52
C SER A 39 19.81 -42.52 13.23
N GLU A 40 20.74 -43.36 12.78
CA GLU A 40 21.50 -43.27 11.53
C GLU A 40 20.59 -43.07 10.30
N VAL A 41 20.89 -42.06 9.48
CA VAL A 41 20.28 -41.85 8.17
C VAL A 41 21.04 -42.70 7.15
N ARG A 42 20.44 -43.82 6.71
CA ARG A 42 20.88 -44.54 5.50
C ARG A 42 20.26 -43.89 4.26
N LEU A 43 21.10 -43.36 3.38
CA LEU A 43 20.70 -42.95 2.03
C LEU A 43 20.31 -44.19 1.21
N VAL A 44 19.03 -44.32 0.86
CA VAL A 44 18.53 -45.29 -0.11
C VAL A 44 18.48 -44.59 -1.47
N SER A 45 19.31 -45.04 -2.40
CA SER A 45 19.32 -44.60 -3.80
C SER A 45 18.04 -45.06 -4.49
N ILE A 46 17.24 -44.11 -4.99
CA ILE A 46 16.06 -44.40 -5.81
C ILE A 46 16.47 -44.19 -7.27
N GLU A 47 16.63 -45.29 -8.02
CA GLU A 47 16.83 -45.24 -9.48
C GLU A 47 15.49 -44.95 -10.20
N PRO A 48 15.48 -44.13 -11.27
CA PRO A 48 14.27 -43.89 -12.05
C PRO A 48 13.94 -45.06 -12.99
N PRO A 49 12.65 -45.33 -13.28
CA PRO A 49 12.24 -46.46 -14.10
C PRO A 49 12.64 -46.28 -15.57
N THR A 50 13.26 -47.31 -16.15
CA THR A 50 13.64 -47.40 -17.56
C THR A 50 12.42 -47.72 -18.43
N VAL A 51 12.01 -46.79 -19.30
CA VAL A 51 11.02 -47.07 -20.36
C VAL A 51 11.74 -47.72 -21.55
N ARG A 52 11.45 -49.00 -21.81
CA ARG A 52 11.89 -49.72 -23.01
C ARG A 52 11.01 -49.32 -24.20
N VAL A 53 11.57 -48.61 -25.17
CA VAL A 53 10.99 -48.48 -26.52
C VAL A 53 11.67 -49.48 -27.44
N ALA A 54 10.91 -50.42 -27.99
CA ALA A 54 11.38 -51.38 -28.99
C ALA A 54 11.58 -50.70 -30.36
N PRO A 55 12.67 -50.95 -31.10
CA PRO A 55 12.84 -50.39 -32.43
C PRO A 55 12.10 -51.25 -33.47
N ALA A 56 11.10 -50.66 -34.14
CA ALA A 56 10.51 -51.24 -35.33
C ALA A 56 11.45 -51.05 -36.53
N ALA A 57 11.97 -52.16 -37.04
CA ALA A 57 12.77 -52.22 -38.26
C ALA A 57 11.94 -51.87 -39.50
N ARG A 58 12.41 -50.91 -40.30
CA ARG A 58 11.98 -50.76 -41.71
C ARG A 58 13.17 -50.45 -42.64
N THR A 59 13.63 -51.53 -43.25
CA THR A 59 14.09 -51.67 -44.65
C THR A 59 14.98 -50.57 -45.28
N LEU A 60 16.29 -50.87 -45.29
CA LEU A 60 17.30 -50.32 -46.20
C LEU A 60 16.96 -50.63 -47.66
N GLN A 61 16.61 -49.63 -48.46
CA GLN A 61 16.80 -49.70 -49.92
C GLN A 61 18.14 -49.05 -50.29
N ARG A 62 19.10 -49.91 -50.67
CA ARG A 62 20.36 -49.54 -51.31
C ARG A 62 20.07 -48.91 -52.67
N ARG A 63 20.32 -47.60 -52.83
CA ARG A 63 20.58 -47.01 -54.15
C ARG A 63 22.09 -46.82 -54.32
N ARG A 64 22.57 -47.37 -55.44
CA ARG A 64 23.98 -47.55 -55.80
C ARG A 64 24.71 -46.21 -55.92
N MET A 65 25.95 -46.19 -55.45
CA MET A 65 26.96 -45.16 -55.72
C MET A 65 27.17 -45.01 -57.22
N ALA A 66 27.15 -43.76 -57.70
CA ALA A 66 27.82 -43.34 -58.93
C ALA A 66 28.87 -42.30 -58.56
N THR A 67 30.14 -42.69 -58.68
CA THR A 67 31.30 -41.84 -58.44
C THR A 67 31.48 -40.88 -59.62
N ILE A 68 31.31 -39.57 -59.39
CA ILE A 68 31.81 -38.53 -60.30
C ILE A 68 32.79 -37.66 -59.51
N ARG A 69 34.07 -37.79 -59.83
CA ARG A 69 35.15 -36.92 -59.36
C ARG A 69 34.98 -35.54 -59.99
N ARG A 70 34.75 -34.49 -59.17
CA ARG A 70 34.94 -33.09 -59.58
C ARG A 70 35.70 -32.34 -58.49
N ALA A 71 36.62 -31.49 -58.95
CA ALA A 71 37.73 -30.89 -58.22
C ALA A 71 37.33 -30.13 -56.94
N LEU A 72 38.07 -30.39 -55.86
CA LEU A 72 38.09 -29.56 -54.66
C LEU A 72 38.68 -28.19 -55.02
N ARG A 73 37.86 -27.14 -55.01
CA ARG A 73 38.34 -25.77 -54.77
C ARG A 73 38.25 -25.53 -53.26
N PRO A 74 39.27 -24.94 -52.60
CA PRO A 74 39.16 -24.61 -51.19
C PRO A 74 38.11 -23.51 -51.05
N ARG A 75 36.98 -23.85 -50.41
CA ARG A 75 36.04 -22.85 -49.92
C ARG A 75 36.67 -22.23 -48.69
N THR A 76 37.13 -20.99 -48.83
CA THR A 76 37.42 -20.12 -47.70
C THR A 76 36.16 -20.02 -46.85
N TRP A 77 36.23 -20.53 -45.62
CA TRP A 77 35.19 -20.34 -44.62
C TRP A 77 35.28 -18.89 -44.18
N PHE A 78 34.38 -18.04 -44.70
CA PHE A 78 34.04 -16.83 -43.98
C PHE A 78 33.28 -17.28 -42.73
N VAL A 79 33.96 -17.28 -41.58
CA VAL A 79 33.28 -17.30 -40.29
C VAL A 79 32.70 -15.91 -40.11
N THR A 80 31.43 -15.74 -40.48
CA THR A 80 30.63 -14.60 -40.06
C THR A 80 30.23 -14.84 -38.61
N ALA A 81 31.16 -14.63 -37.68
CA ALA A 81 30.88 -14.56 -36.25
C ALA A 81 30.23 -13.20 -35.93
N GLY A 82 28.98 -13.00 -36.37
CA GLY A 82 28.33 -11.70 -36.18
C GLY A 82 26.81 -11.68 -36.26
N TYR A 83 26.11 -12.82 -36.25
CA TYR A 83 24.65 -12.83 -36.42
C TYR A 83 23.90 -13.88 -35.59
N VAL A 84 24.55 -14.60 -34.68
CA VAL A 84 23.90 -15.67 -33.89
C VAL A 84 23.62 -15.27 -32.44
N GLU A 85 24.30 -14.24 -31.89
CA GLU A 85 24.08 -13.79 -30.51
C GLU A 85 22.79 -12.96 -30.32
N TRP A 86 22.09 -12.59 -31.40
CA TRP A 86 20.85 -11.81 -31.33
C TRP A 86 19.58 -12.65 -31.08
N LEU A 87 19.72 -13.96 -30.87
CA LEU A 87 18.60 -14.89 -30.63
C LEU A 87 18.73 -15.65 -29.29
N GLU A 88 19.60 -15.20 -28.39
CA GLU A 88 19.50 -15.64 -27.01
C GLU A 88 18.25 -14.99 -26.41
N ASP A 89 17.19 -15.78 -26.33
CA ASP A 89 16.03 -15.53 -25.49
C ASP A 89 16.55 -15.08 -24.11
N ARG A 90 16.37 -13.79 -23.78
CA ARG A 90 16.82 -13.21 -22.52
C ARG A 90 15.97 -13.80 -21.41
N THR A 91 16.37 -14.97 -20.92
CA THR A 91 15.71 -15.66 -19.80
C THR A 91 16.07 -15.06 -18.43
N LEU A 92 16.93 -14.04 -18.39
CA LEU A 92 17.34 -13.35 -17.17
C LEU A 92 16.88 -11.90 -17.17
N LEU A 93 16.18 -11.53 -16.09
CA LEU A 93 15.76 -10.16 -15.82
C LEU A 93 16.99 -9.25 -15.68
N SER A 94 16.97 -8.10 -16.36
CA SER A 94 18.07 -7.14 -16.37
C SER A 94 17.71 -5.86 -15.61
N THR A 95 18.71 -5.21 -15.01
CA THR A 95 18.60 -3.85 -14.48
C THR A 95 19.28 -2.90 -15.47
N LEU A 96 18.55 -1.90 -15.96
CA LEU A 96 19.00 -0.94 -16.95
C LEU A 96 18.93 0.46 -16.35
N TYR A 97 19.97 1.25 -16.51
CA TYR A 97 20.07 2.62 -15.99
C TYR A 97 19.91 3.60 -17.15
N TRP A 98 19.00 4.56 -16.99
CA TRP A 98 18.74 5.55 -18.02
C TRP A 98 19.88 6.57 -18.11
N GLU A 99 20.42 6.74 -19.31
CA GLU A 99 21.45 7.75 -19.63
C GLU A 99 20.91 8.82 -20.60
N GLY A 100 20.02 8.45 -21.52
CA GLY A 100 19.40 9.39 -22.48
C GLY A 100 20.36 9.97 -23.53
N ASP A 101 21.44 9.24 -23.84
CA ASP A 101 22.55 9.72 -24.66
C ASP A 101 22.28 9.79 -26.18
N VAL A 102 21.25 9.10 -26.70
CA VAL A 102 20.98 8.99 -28.15
C VAL A 102 19.68 9.70 -28.56
N ASP A 103 18.58 9.34 -27.91
CA ASP A 103 17.27 9.97 -28.08
C ASP A 103 16.45 9.87 -26.78
N ALA A 104 15.16 10.17 -26.83
CA ALA A 104 14.28 10.09 -25.68
C ALA A 104 13.33 8.87 -25.73
N ASN A 105 13.67 7.78 -26.42
CA ASN A 105 12.85 6.56 -26.44
C ASN A 105 13.39 5.52 -25.45
N TRP A 106 12.54 4.98 -24.58
CA TRP A 106 12.89 3.87 -23.68
C TRP A 106 13.19 2.59 -24.44
N SER A 107 12.62 2.37 -25.62
CA SER A 107 12.93 1.21 -26.46
C SER A 107 14.32 1.27 -27.11
N THR A 108 14.94 2.44 -27.20
CA THR A 108 16.27 2.60 -27.80
C THR A 108 17.36 2.09 -26.85
N VAL A 109 18.01 0.98 -27.24
CA VAL A 109 19.08 0.33 -26.45
C VAL A 109 20.20 1.29 -26.05
N GLY A 110 20.57 2.21 -26.95
CA GLY A 110 21.66 3.17 -26.74
C GLY A 110 21.40 4.20 -25.65
N ASN A 111 20.18 4.32 -25.13
CA ASN A 111 19.85 5.21 -24.02
C ASN A 111 20.06 4.58 -22.65
N TRP A 112 20.45 3.30 -22.59
CA TRP A 112 20.57 2.53 -21.36
C TRP A 112 22.00 2.05 -21.13
N SER A 113 22.43 2.07 -19.88
CA SER A 113 23.63 1.40 -19.41
C SER A 113 23.29 0.18 -18.55
N SER A 114 24.19 -0.81 -18.50
CA SER A 114 24.02 -2.01 -17.66
C SER A 114 24.45 -1.80 -16.21
N ASP A 115 25.14 -0.70 -15.91
CA ASP A 115 25.84 -0.49 -14.63
C ASP A 115 25.66 0.90 -14.02
N GLY A 116 24.94 1.82 -14.67
CA GLY A 116 24.77 3.21 -14.21
C GLY A 116 26.05 4.04 -14.27
N MET A 117 27.08 3.54 -14.98
CA MET A 117 28.38 4.19 -15.15
C MET A 117 28.72 4.37 -16.64
N GLY A 118 27.71 4.30 -17.52
CA GLY A 118 27.86 4.49 -18.96
C GLY A 118 28.31 3.26 -19.75
N THR A 119 28.39 2.06 -19.16
CA THR A 119 28.63 0.83 -19.95
C THR A 119 27.38 0.53 -20.78
N PRO A 120 27.44 0.59 -22.13
CA PRO A 120 26.24 0.47 -22.96
C PRO A 120 25.51 -0.85 -22.74
N ALA A 121 24.19 -0.79 -22.64
CA ALA A 121 23.36 -1.98 -22.58
C ALA A 121 23.48 -2.79 -23.88
N VAL A 122 23.45 -4.12 -23.76
CA VAL A 122 23.52 -5.04 -24.91
C VAL A 122 22.14 -5.18 -25.59
N ALA A 123 21.07 -4.90 -24.85
CA ALA A 123 19.69 -4.92 -25.31
C ALA A 123 18.86 -3.86 -24.58
N GLY A 124 17.79 -3.37 -25.23
CA GLY A 124 16.86 -2.42 -24.63
C GLY A 124 15.87 -3.11 -23.68
N PRO A 125 15.03 -2.33 -22.98
CA PRO A 125 14.04 -2.83 -22.03
C PRO A 125 13.17 -3.95 -22.59
N ALA A 126 13.00 -5.03 -21.83
CA ALA A 126 12.03 -6.08 -22.09
C ALA A 126 11.23 -6.44 -20.83
N ASN A 127 10.27 -7.34 -21.00
CA ASN A 127 9.36 -7.71 -19.92
C ASN A 127 10.10 -8.29 -18.71
N GLY A 128 9.75 -7.79 -17.52
CA GLY A 128 10.38 -8.20 -16.27
C GLY A 128 11.61 -7.37 -15.89
N ASP A 129 12.16 -6.56 -16.80
CA ASP A 129 13.34 -5.75 -16.52
C ASP A 129 13.04 -4.65 -15.49
N THR A 130 14.09 -4.21 -14.79
CA THR A 130 14.06 -3.04 -13.90
C THR A 130 14.70 -1.86 -14.60
N LEU A 131 13.97 -0.75 -14.69
CA LEU A 131 14.44 0.50 -15.24
C LEU A 131 14.76 1.45 -14.11
N VAL A 132 16.02 1.88 -14.02
CA VAL A 132 16.53 2.78 -12.99
C VAL A 132 16.68 4.18 -13.56
N PHE A 133 16.00 5.12 -12.91
CA PHE A 133 16.10 6.54 -13.16
C PHE A 133 16.78 7.19 -11.94
N ASP A 134 18.04 7.58 -12.09
CA ASP A 134 18.85 8.19 -11.04
C ASP A 134 19.29 9.59 -11.47
N THR A 135 18.99 10.61 -10.66
CA THR A 135 19.37 12.00 -10.97
C THR A 135 20.84 12.33 -10.61
N GLY A 136 21.52 11.43 -9.90
CA GLY A 136 22.81 11.68 -9.23
C GLY A 136 24.05 11.90 -10.13
N THR A 137 24.08 11.40 -11.37
CA THR A 137 25.28 11.45 -12.23
C THR A 137 25.19 12.46 -13.38
N THR A 138 23.98 12.89 -13.74
CA THR A 138 23.73 13.61 -15.01
C THR A 138 23.09 14.99 -14.85
N GLY A 139 22.61 15.35 -13.65
CA GLY A 139 21.91 16.62 -13.41
C GLY A 139 20.63 16.79 -14.23
N LEU A 140 20.09 15.67 -14.74
CA LEU A 140 18.88 15.65 -15.56
C LEU A 140 17.65 15.79 -14.68
N THR A 141 16.81 16.77 -15.01
CA THR A 141 15.55 17.05 -14.29
C THR A 141 14.33 16.40 -14.95
N SER A 142 14.51 15.79 -16.13
CA SER A 142 13.43 15.09 -16.82
C SER A 142 13.92 13.90 -17.66
N PHE A 143 13.20 12.78 -17.58
CA PHE A 143 13.34 11.64 -18.48
C PHE A 143 12.05 11.47 -19.27
N THR A 144 12.14 11.68 -20.58
CA THR A 144 10.99 11.58 -21.50
C THR A 144 11.09 10.28 -22.28
N SER A 145 9.96 9.63 -22.51
CA SER A 145 9.73 8.55 -23.49
C SER A 145 8.90 9.12 -24.66
N ASN A 146 9.43 9.25 -25.88
CA ASN A 146 8.63 9.70 -27.04
C ASN A 146 8.31 8.55 -28.02
N ALA A 147 7.07 8.07 -28.02
CA ALA A 147 6.56 7.07 -28.96
C ALA A 147 7.09 5.64 -28.79
N ASP A 148 7.32 5.21 -27.55
CA ASP A 148 7.59 3.80 -27.26
C ASP A 148 6.36 2.91 -27.49
N THR A 149 6.62 1.69 -27.96
CA THR A 149 5.64 0.60 -27.88
C THR A 149 5.42 0.22 -26.41
N SER A 150 4.20 -0.18 -26.07
CA SER A 150 3.85 -0.57 -24.70
C SER A 150 4.83 -1.60 -24.13
N LEU A 151 5.54 -1.23 -23.06
CA LEU A 151 6.37 -2.16 -22.27
C LEU A 151 5.47 -2.84 -21.24
N THR A 152 5.75 -4.10 -20.86
CA THR A 152 4.92 -4.81 -19.87
C THR A 152 5.77 -5.54 -18.84
N GLY A 153 5.27 -5.70 -17.62
CA GLY A 153 6.04 -6.35 -16.54
C GLY A 153 7.29 -5.59 -16.10
N ILE A 154 7.35 -4.28 -16.28
CA ILE A 154 8.50 -3.45 -15.91
C ILE A 154 8.46 -3.10 -14.41
N THR A 155 9.64 -3.09 -13.77
CA THR A 155 9.83 -2.41 -12.47
C THR A 155 10.47 -1.05 -12.71
N ILE A 156 9.92 0.02 -12.15
CA ILE A 156 10.52 1.35 -12.20
C ILE A 156 11.18 1.64 -10.85
N GLN A 157 12.47 1.91 -10.87
CA GLN A 157 13.22 2.34 -9.70
C GLN A 157 13.67 3.78 -9.89
N ILE A 158 13.40 4.61 -8.88
CA ILE A 158 13.69 6.04 -8.88
C ILE A 158 14.59 6.35 -7.70
N VAL A 159 15.73 6.96 -8.00
CA VAL A 159 16.67 7.50 -7.02
C VAL A 159 16.80 8.99 -7.28
N ASP A 160 16.10 9.78 -6.48
CA ASP A 160 16.15 11.24 -6.55
C ASP A 160 17.23 11.79 -5.60
N ASN A 161 18.36 12.13 -6.19
CA ASN A 161 19.51 12.74 -5.55
C ASN A 161 19.61 14.26 -5.81
N ASP A 162 18.66 14.89 -6.53
CA ASP A 162 18.70 16.32 -6.81
C ASP A 162 18.06 17.09 -5.64
N ALA A 163 18.81 18.02 -5.04
CA ALA A 163 18.30 18.80 -3.93
C ALA A 163 17.32 19.92 -4.34
N ALA A 164 17.41 20.39 -5.60
CA ALA A 164 17.00 21.73 -5.99
C ALA A 164 15.81 21.79 -6.96
N ASN A 165 15.58 20.76 -7.78
CA ASN A 165 14.56 20.80 -8.83
C ASN A 165 13.59 19.63 -8.72
N ASP A 166 12.37 19.85 -9.20
CA ASP A 166 11.42 18.76 -9.41
C ASP A 166 11.96 17.83 -10.50
N PHE A 167 11.89 16.54 -10.23
CA PHE A 167 12.32 15.48 -11.13
C PHE A 167 11.11 14.88 -11.85
N THR A 168 11.12 14.79 -13.19
CA THR A 168 9.96 14.29 -13.95
C THR A 168 10.27 13.09 -14.84
N ILE A 169 9.49 12.02 -14.71
CA ILE A 169 9.43 10.91 -15.67
C ILE A 169 8.16 11.08 -16.48
N GLN A 170 8.26 11.19 -17.81
CA GLN A 170 7.10 11.44 -18.67
C GLN A 170 7.10 10.62 -19.95
N SER A 171 5.92 10.41 -20.55
CA SER A 171 5.78 9.77 -21.85
C SER A 171 5.03 10.65 -22.86
N GLY A 172 5.21 10.35 -24.15
CA GLY A 172 4.35 10.82 -25.21
C GLY A 172 2.95 10.20 -25.13
N ALA A 173 2.03 10.74 -25.92
CA ALA A 173 0.66 10.23 -26.01
C ALA A 173 0.63 8.79 -26.57
N GLY A 174 -0.29 7.98 -26.06
CA GLY A 174 -0.53 6.58 -26.38
C GLY A 174 0.42 5.58 -25.69
N VAL A 175 1.38 6.04 -24.90
CA VAL A 175 2.37 5.16 -24.26
C VAL A 175 1.80 4.57 -22.96
N SER A 176 1.77 3.25 -22.88
CA SER A 176 1.42 2.52 -21.66
C SER A 176 2.60 1.71 -21.13
N VAL A 177 2.73 1.66 -19.81
CA VAL A 177 3.74 0.83 -19.12
C VAL A 177 3.02 -0.15 -18.21
N GLY A 178 3.16 -1.43 -18.52
CA GLY A 178 2.72 -2.52 -17.66
C GLY A 178 3.71 -2.73 -16.52
N LEU A 179 3.27 -2.58 -15.27
CA LEU A 179 4.07 -2.74 -14.06
C LEU A 179 4.11 -4.19 -13.60
N SER A 180 5.29 -4.65 -13.18
CA SER A 180 5.53 -6.00 -12.70
C SER A 180 4.76 -6.36 -11.43
N ALA A 181 4.46 -7.65 -11.27
CA ALA A 181 3.95 -8.21 -10.03
C ALA A 181 5.03 -8.35 -8.93
N MET A 182 6.31 -8.28 -9.30
CA MET A 182 7.46 -8.44 -8.38
C MET A 182 8.00 -7.10 -7.86
N GLY A 183 7.40 -5.97 -8.27
CA GLY A 183 7.80 -4.61 -7.91
C GLY A 183 7.28 -3.63 -8.97
N GLY A 184 6.42 -2.68 -8.59
CA GLY A 184 5.90 -1.70 -9.54
C GLY A 184 6.80 -0.50 -9.66
N ILE A 185 6.74 0.34 -8.64
CA ILE A 185 7.51 1.58 -8.55
C ILE A 185 8.18 1.62 -7.19
N SER A 186 9.49 1.83 -7.15
CA SER A 186 10.23 2.13 -5.93
C SER A 186 10.81 3.53 -6.06
N HIS A 187 10.54 4.39 -5.09
CA HIS A 187 11.02 5.77 -5.04
C HIS A 187 11.80 6.01 -3.75
N THR A 188 13.00 6.56 -3.88
CA THR A 188 13.81 7.06 -2.76
C THR A 188 14.39 8.41 -3.13
N GLN A 189 14.27 9.36 -2.22
CA GLN A 189 14.79 10.71 -2.31
C GLN A 189 15.87 10.92 -1.25
N THR A 190 17.12 11.10 -1.66
CA THR A 190 18.29 11.15 -0.75
C THR A 190 18.67 12.58 -0.38
N ALA A 191 18.29 13.58 -1.18
CA ALA A 191 18.77 14.96 -1.02
C ALA A 191 17.72 16.09 -1.21
N ALA A 192 16.51 15.81 -1.71
CA ALA A 192 15.59 16.87 -2.13
C ALA A 192 14.64 17.44 -1.07
N THR A 193 14.27 18.72 -1.30
CA THR A 193 13.04 19.34 -0.81
C THR A 193 11.96 19.36 -1.90
N ALA A 194 12.34 19.18 -3.17
CA ALA A 194 11.49 19.18 -4.36
C ALA A 194 10.82 17.80 -4.59
N GLY A 195 9.81 17.72 -5.45
CA GLY A 195 9.03 16.50 -5.69
C GLY A 195 9.41 15.75 -6.96
N THR A 196 9.26 14.43 -6.94
CA THR A 196 9.29 13.59 -8.15
C THR A 196 7.90 13.52 -8.77
N THR A 197 7.79 13.65 -10.09
CA THR A 197 6.55 13.50 -10.84
C THR A 197 6.65 12.40 -11.89
N ILE A 198 5.67 11.48 -11.94
CA ILE A 198 5.49 10.50 -13.01
C ILE A 198 4.25 10.89 -13.82
N SER A 199 4.44 11.21 -15.09
CA SER A 199 3.43 11.63 -16.07
C SER A 199 3.47 10.75 -17.30
N ILE A 200 3.18 9.47 -17.12
CA ILE A 200 3.01 8.49 -18.20
C ILE A 200 1.51 8.40 -18.49
N GLU A 201 1.07 8.20 -19.74
CA GLU A 201 -0.36 8.21 -20.02
C GLU A 201 -1.13 7.14 -19.23
N THR A 202 -0.65 5.89 -19.25
CA THR A 202 -1.25 4.78 -18.50
C THR A 202 -0.21 3.86 -17.86
N LEU A 203 -0.35 3.63 -16.57
CA LEU A 203 0.28 2.53 -15.84
C LEU A 203 -0.72 1.37 -15.74
N SER A 204 -0.37 0.20 -16.27
CA SER A 204 -1.22 -1.00 -16.21
C SER A 204 -0.62 -2.01 -15.25
N LEU A 205 -1.39 -2.54 -14.31
CA LEU A 205 -0.90 -3.61 -13.44
C LEU A 205 -1.00 -4.93 -14.20
N VAL A 206 0.12 -5.67 -14.31
CA VAL A 206 0.11 -7.03 -14.90
C VAL A 206 -0.02 -8.14 -13.84
N GLY A 207 -0.05 -7.76 -12.57
CA GLY A 207 -0.29 -8.58 -11.40
C GLY A 207 -0.42 -7.67 -10.17
N ASP A 208 -0.48 -8.25 -8.97
CA ASP A 208 -0.48 -7.44 -7.74
C ASP A 208 0.81 -6.63 -7.66
N THR A 209 0.69 -5.32 -7.50
CA THR A 209 1.81 -4.39 -7.67
C THR A 209 1.93 -3.48 -6.47
N SER A 210 3.17 -3.20 -6.05
CA SER A 210 3.48 -2.18 -5.06
C SER A 210 4.06 -0.92 -5.69
N ILE A 211 3.65 0.23 -5.16
CA ILE A 211 4.30 1.53 -5.30
C ILE A 211 4.82 1.90 -3.92
N THR A 212 6.14 1.84 -3.74
CA THR A 212 6.80 2.12 -2.47
C THR A 212 7.53 3.45 -2.56
N ASN A 213 7.04 4.44 -1.82
CA ASN A 213 7.69 5.73 -1.68
C ASN A 213 8.41 5.81 -0.32
N THR A 214 9.70 5.53 -0.31
CA THR A 214 10.50 5.44 0.93
C THR A 214 10.47 6.76 1.70
N ASN A 215 10.63 7.89 1.01
CA ASN A 215 10.73 9.24 1.56
C ASN A 215 10.55 10.31 0.46
N GLY A 216 10.42 11.57 0.86
CA GLY A 216 10.22 12.68 -0.08
C GLY A 216 8.79 12.76 -0.63
N THR A 217 8.61 13.49 -1.72
CA THR A 217 7.31 13.67 -2.39
C THR A 217 7.29 12.95 -3.74
N LEU A 218 6.28 12.11 -3.97
CA LEU A 218 6.02 11.43 -5.23
C LEU A 218 4.62 11.79 -5.76
N ASN A 219 4.56 12.40 -6.94
CA ASN A 219 3.33 12.73 -7.64
C ASN A 219 3.17 11.81 -8.85
N ILE A 220 2.05 11.13 -8.97
CA ILE A 220 1.73 10.26 -10.12
C ILE A 220 0.47 10.82 -10.78
N SER A 221 0.66 11.48 -11.93
CA SER A 221 -0.43 12.00 -12.75
C SER A 221 -0.93 10.99 -13.78
N SER A 222 -0.23 9.86 -13.92
CA SER A 222 -0.60 8.75 -14.79
C SER A 222 -1.94 8.12 -14.38
N ASN A 223 -2.77 7.77 -15.37
CA ASN A 223 -3.90 6.88 -15.12
C ASN A 223 -3.38 5.51 -14.70
N VAL A 224 -4.08 4.84 -13.78
CA VAL A 224 -3.72 3.50 -13.32
C VAL A 224 -4.85 2.53 -13.67
N THR A 225 -4.56 1.54 -14.50
CA THR A 225 -5.47 0.43 -14.77
C THR A 225 -5.05 -0.75 -13.91
N ASN A 226 -5.80 -1.04 -12.85
CA ASN A 226 -5.47 -2.15 -11.96
C ASN A 226 -5.83 -3.52 -12.56
N ALA A 227 -6.72 -3.56 -13.57
CA ALA A 227 -7.11 -4.76 -14.31
C ALA A 227 -7.55 -5.96 -13.43
N GLY A 228 -8.06 -5.70 -12.23
CA GLY A 228 -8.43 -6.75 -11.27
C GLY A 228 -7.36 -7.07 -10.22
N ASN A 229 -6.15 -6.54 -10.37
CA ASN A 229 -5.02 -6.75 -9.45
C ASN A 229 -5.02 -5.74 -8.30
N LEU A 230 -4.42 -6.12 -7.17
CA LEU A 230 -4.26 -5.25 -6.02
C LEU A 230 -3.13 -4.25 -6.25
N LEU A 231 -3.41 -2.96 -6.02
CA LEU A 231 -2.39 -1.92 -5.95
C LEU A 231 -2.05 -1.60 -4.49
N THR A 232 -0.81 -1.80 -4.07
CA THR A 232 -0.35 -1.47 -2.70
C THR A 232 0.50 -0.21 -2.71
N LEU A 233 0.15 0.76 -1.86
CA LEU A 233 0.89 2.01 -1.62
C LEU A 233 1.56 1.93 -0.26
N ASP A 234 2.89 2.00 -0.25
CA ASP A 234 3.71 1.79 0.94
C ASP A 234 4.84 2.83 1.09
N GLY A 235 5.49 2.82 2.25
CA GLY A 235 6.61 3.71 2.58
C GLY A 235 6.22 4.95 3.40
N ALA A 236 7.23 5.75 3.76
CA ALA A 236 7.08 6.92 4.63
C ALA A 236 6.99 8.26 3.87
N GLY A 237 7.23 8.25 2.56
CA GLY A 237 7.12 9.44 1.71
C GLY A 237 5.67 9.87 1.46
N THR A 238 5.51 11.14 1.07
CA THR A 238 4.22 11.70 0.68
C THR A 238 3.92 11.32 -0.76
N THR A 239 2.77 10.70 -1.02
CA THR A 239 2.38 10.27 -2.35
C THR A 239 1.06 10.88 -2.78
N THR A 240 1.00 11.44 -3.99
CA THR A 240 -0.23 11.94 -4.62
C THR A 240 -0.50 11.16 -5.89
N LEU A 241 -1.68 10.54 -6.02
CA LEU A 241 -2.18 9.99 -7.28
C LEU A 241 -3.30 10.91 -7.80
N SER A 242 -3.02 11.61 -8.90
CA SER A 242 -3.97 12.51 -9.55
C SER A 242 -4.60 11.94 -10.81
N GLY A 243 -3.98 10.94 -11.43
CA GLY A 243 -4.63 10.15 -12.47
C GLY A 243 -5.75 9.27 -11.92
N VAL A 244 -6.66 8.83 -12.80
CA VAL A 244 -7.78 7.97 -12.41
C VAL A 244 -7.29 6.54 -12.22
N ILE A 245 -7.57 5.94 -11.06
CA ILE A 245 -7.43 4.51 -10.85
C ILE A 245 -8.73 3.81 -11.28
N SER A 246 -8.62 2.78 -12.12
CA SER A 246 -9.75 2.06 -12.71
C SER A 246 -9.54 0.54 -12.71
N GLY A 247 -10.64 -0.21 -12.82
CA GLY A 247 -10.66 -1.67 -12.91
C GLY A 247 -11.26 -2.37 -11.68
N ALA A 248 -11.29 -3.70 -11.68
CA ALA A 248 -11.96 -4.47 -10.63
C ALA A 248 -11.11 -4.68 -9.36
N GLY A 249 -9.81 -4.36 -9.41
CA GLY A 249 -8.88 -4.59 -8.32
C GLY A 249 -9.05 -3.60 -7.17
N GLY A 250 -8.44 -3.91 -6.02
CA GLY A 250 -8.46 -3.07 -4.82
C GLY A 250 -7.25 -2.14 -4.72
N LEU A 251 -7.22 -1.36 -3.64
CA LEU A 251 -6.10 -0.52 -3.23
C LEU A 251 -5.74 -0.86 -1.77
N THR A 252 -4.48 -1.10 -1.44
CA THR A 252 -4.02 -1.17 -0.05
C THR A 252 -3.11 0.01 0.25
N LYS A 253 -3.33 0.70 1.37
CA LYS A 253 -2.45 1.75 1.87
C LYS A 253 -1.87 1.33 3.21
N SER A 254 -0.59 0.93 3.23
CA SER A 254 0.09 0.34 4.40
C SER A 254 1.17 1.22 5.02
N GLY A 255 1.79 2.08 4.22
CA GLY A 255 2.92 2.91 4.67
C GLY A 255 2.54 3.98 5.69
N THR A 256 3.49 4.51 6.44
CA THR A 256 3.23 5.61 7.39
C THR A 256 3.04 6.96 6.69
N GLY A 257 3.54 7.10 5.46
CA GLY A 257 3.45 8.34 4.67
C GLY A 257 2.00 8.68 4.28
N PRO A 258 1.67 9.96 4.05
CA PRO A 258 0.35 10.37 3.60
C PRO A 258 0.11 9.99 2.13
N LEU A 259 -1.09 9.51 1.82
CA LEU A 259 -1.57 9.30 0.45
C LEU A 259 -2.70 10.27 0.12
N THR A 260 -2.58 11.01 -0.98
CA THR A 260 -3.67 11.80 -1.57
C THR A 260 -4.18 11.16 -2.86
N LEU A 261 -5.49 10.92 -2.94
CA LEU A 261 -6.19 10.52 -4.17
C LEU A 261 -7.02 11.70 -4.68
N SER A 262 -6.57 12.38 -5.72
CA SER A 262 -7.28 13.54 -6.29
C SER A 262 -8.07 13.22 -7.57
N GLY A 263 -7.79 12.11 -8.23
CA GLY A 263 -8.60 11.62 -9.35
C GLY A 263 -9.99 11.13 -8.91
N ALA A 264 -10.97 11.18 -9.82
CA ALA A 264 -12.26 10.52 -9.65
C ALA A 264 -12.10 9.02 -9.94
N ASN A 265 -11.74 8.24 -8.92
CA ASN A 265 -11.37 6.85 -9.10
C ASN A 265 -12.60 5.94 -9.27
N THR A 266 -12.54 5.09 -10.29
CA THR A 266 -13.66 4.23 -10.71
C THR A 266 -13.40 2.75 -10.45
N TYR A 267 -12.33 2.40 -9.73
CA TYR A 267 -12.09 1.02 -9.34
C TYR A 267 -13.14 0.54 -8.34
N THR A 268 -13.53 -0.73 -8.45
CA THR A 268 -14.63 -1.30 -7.65
C THR A 268 -14.15 -2.19 -6.49
N GLY A 269 -12.89 -2.62 -6.51
CA GLY A 269 -12.33 -3.40 -5.41
C GLY A 269 -12.15 -2.57 -4.15
N THR A 270 -12.06 -3.24 -3.00
CA THR A 270 -11.94 -2.59 -1.69
C THR A 270 -10.64 -1.80 -1.56
N THR A 271 -10.74 -0.58 -1.05
CA THR A 271 -9.63 0.20 -0.51
C THR A 271 -9.37 -0.23 0.92
N THR A 272 -8.21 -0.81 1.25
CA THR A 272 -7.85 -1.22 2.61
C THR A 272 -6.79 -0.28 3.17
N LEU A 273 -7.08 0.38 4.28
CA LEU A 273 -6.18 1.29 4.97
C LEU A 273 -5.62 0.61 6.21
N THR A 274 -4.33 0.27 6.17
CA THR A 274 -3.61 -0.42 7.25
C THR A 274 -2.54 0.43 7.92
N GLY A 275 -2.26 1.65 7.39
CA GLY A 275 -1.34 2.59 8.00
C GLY A 275 -1.32 4.00 7.36
N GLY A 276 -0.80 4.97 8.13
CA GLY A 276 -0.62 6.37 7.70
C GLY A 276 -1.95 7.12 7.58
N SER A 277 -2.01 8.06 6.62
CA SER A 277 -3.22 8.83 6.32
C SER A 277 -3.64 8.69 4.86
N LEU A 278 -4.95 8.82 4.63
CA LEU A 278 -5.58 8.83 3.32
C LEU A 278 -6.42 10.10 3.16
N ASN A 279 -6.12 10.89 2.14
CA ASN A 279 -6.88 12.10 1.77
C ASN A 279 -7.53 11.89 0.39
N ILE A 280 -8.85 11.87 0.33
CA ILE A 280 -9.60 11.62 -0.91
C ILE A 280 -10.16 12.96 -1.39
N GLN A 281 -9.44 13.65 -2.26
CA GLN A 281 -9.94 14.92 -2.83
C GLN A 281 -10.87 14.69 -4.04
N GLY A 282 -10.72 13.56 -4.72
CA GLY A 282 -11.61 13.14 -5.79
C GLY A 282 -12.72 12.22 -5.26
N SER A 283 -12.85 11.03 -5.85
CA SER A 283 -13.79 10.01 -5.38
C SER A 283 -13.19 8.62 -5.43
N ILE A 284 -13.78 7.69 -4.68
CA ILE A 284 -13.54 6.25 -4.79
C ILE A 284 -14.90 5.55 -4.99
N SER A 285 -14.96 4.53 -5.84
CA SER A 285 -16.21 3.80 -6.12
C SER A 285 -16.33 2.50 -5.31
N GLY A 286 -15.20 1.87 -4.99
CA GLY A 286 -15.15 0.67 -4.14
C GLY A 286 -15.36 0.96 -2.65
N PRO A 287 -15.62 -0.07 -1.83
CA PRO A 287 -15.71 0.07 -0.38
C PRO A 287 -14.37 0.52 0.22
N LEU A 288 -14.40 1.25 1.32
CA LEU A 288 -13.22 1.60 2.11
C LEU A 288 -13.21 0.79 3.40
N ALA A 289 -12.24 -0.09 3.59
CA ALA A 289 -12.01 -0.84 4.82
C ALA A 289 -10.83 -0.25 5.60
N VAL A 290 -11.00 0.01 6.89
CA VAL A 290 -9.94 0.42 7.79
C VAL A 290 -9.58 -0.74 8.72
N ASN A 291 -8.34 -1.21 8.63
CA ASN A 291 -7.82 -2.37 9.34
C ASN A 291 -6.41 -2.05 9.87
N ALA A 292 -6.33 -1.22 10.91
CA ALA A 292 -5.05 -0.86 11.50
C ALA A 292 -5.10 -0.74 13.02
N THR A 293 -3.99 -1.12 13.65
CA THR A 293 -3.76 -0.97 15.08
C THR A 293 -3.14 0.41 15.36
N GLY A 294 -3.95 1.47 15.34
CA GLY A 294 -3.50 2.83 15.65
C GLY A 294 -4.42 3.92 15.14
N ASN A 295 -3.99 5.18 15.29
CA ASN A 295 -4.72 6.33 14.78
C ASN A 295 -4.51 6.46 13.27
N ILE A 296 -5.59 6.38 12.50
CA ILE A 296 -5.59 6.71 11.08
C ILE A 296 -6.37 8.00 10.84
N GLN A 297 -5.81 8.86 9.98
CA GLN A 297 -6.52 10.04 9.50
C GLN A 297 -7.10 9.79 8.10
N LEU A 298 -8.40 9.98 7.97
CA LEU A 298 -9.13 9.96 6.71
C LEU A 298 -9.70 11.35 6.44
N THR A 299 -9.37 11.96 5.31
CA THR A 299 -9.92 13.27 4.92
C THR A 299 -10.82 13.08 3.69
N ASN A 300 -12.03 13.65 3.73
CA ASN A 300 -13.04 13.52 2.67
C ASN A 300 -13.46 12.07 2.34
N ALA A 301 -13.87 11.30 3.35
CA ALA A 301 -14.40 9.97 3.10
C ALA A 301 -15.70 10.06 2.27
N GLY A 302 -15.66 9.65 1.00
CA GLY A 302 -16.85 9.38 0.20
C GLY A 302 -17.08 7.88 0.04
N GLY A 303 -18.33 7.43 0.18
CA GLY A 303 -18.72 6.02 -0.01
C GLY A 303 -18.90 5.22 1.30
N ASN A 304 -18.95 3.89 1.16
CA ASN A 304 -19.18 2.95 2.26
C ASN A 304 -17.86 2.68 3.02
N THR A 305 -17.69 3.29 4.18
CA THR A 305 -16.58 3.05 5.10
C THR A 305 -16.91 1.86 6.01
N GLN A 306 -16.02 0.89 6.08
CA GLN A 306 -16.06 -0.27 6.97
C GLN A 306 -14.86 -0.16 7.92
N ILE A 307 -15.08 -0.35 9.21
CA ILE A 307 -14.03 -0.31 10.22
C ILE A 307 -13.98 -1.70 10.86
N ALA A 308 -12.83 -2.37 10.79
CA ALA A 308 -12.69 -3.75 11.26
C ALA A 308 -11.97 -3.87 12.62
N ASP A 309 -11.00 -2.97 12.89
CA ASP A 309 -10.26 -2.86 14.15
C ASP A 309 -9.54 -1.50 14.17
N GLY A 310 -9.55 -0.78 15.30
CA GLY A 310 -8.78 0.46 15.51
C GLY A 310 -9.57 1.77 15.67
N THR A 311 -8.84 2.88 15.84
CA THR A 311 -9.40 4.23 15.99
C THR A 311 -9.22 5.02 14.69
N VAL A 312 -10.33 5.35 14.04
CA VAL A 312 -10.33 6.13 12.79
C VAL A 312 -10.75 7.57 13.08
N THR A 313 -9.90 8.54 12.74
CA THR A 313 -10.27 9.96 12.74
C THR A 313 -10.63 10.36 11.32
N ALA A 314 -11.93 10.48 11.05
CA ALA A 314 -12.43 11.05 9.80
C ALA A 314 -12.59 12.57 9.95
N THR A 315 -12.12 13.33 8.96
CA THR A 315 -12.31 14.78 8.84
C THR A 315 -13.03 15.08 7.53
N PHE A 316 -14.15 15.78 7.60
CA PHE A 316 -14.96 16.16 6.45
C PHE A 316 -14.82 17.66 6.19
N ALA A 317 -14.66 18.05 4.92
CA ALA A 317 -14.72 19.47 4.55
C ALA A 317 -16.19 19.90 4.28
N PRO A 318 -16.52 21.19 4.47
CA PRO A 318 -17.83 21.71 4.10
C PRO A 318 -18.07 21.55 2.57
N GLY A 319 -19.08 20.76 2.18
CA GLY A 319 -19.43 20.52 0.78
C GLY A 319 -19.23 19.09 0.27
N ASP A 320 -18.77 18.16 1.12
CA ASP A 320 -18.57 16.73 0.84
C ASP A 320 -19.85 15.84 0.93
N PRO A 321 -19.81 14.56 0.49
CA PRO A 321 -20.78 13.93 -0.42
C PRO A 321 -22.17 13.63 0.18
N THR A 322 -23.02 13.08 -0.68
CA THR A 322 -24.47 12.92 -0.52
C THR A 322 -24.94 12.02 0.62
N ASP A 323 -24.07 11.22 1.26
CA ASP A 323 -24.25 10.44 2.51
C ASP A 323 -22.91 9.74 2.85
N VAL A 324 -22.56 9.56 4.14
CA VAL A 324 -21.41 8.75 4.56
C VAL A 324 -21.87 7.58 5.40
N THR A 325 -21.56 6.35 4.99
CA THR A 325 -21.85 5.15 5.79
C THR A 325 -20.58 4.67 6.49
N VAL A 326 -20.68 4.46 7.81
CA VAL A 326 -19.68 3.81 8.65
C VAL A 326 -20.28 2.50 9.14
N ASN A 327 -19.64 1.37 8.85
CA ASN A 327 -20.06 0.06 9.36
C ASN A 327 -19.06 -0.38 10.42
N GLY A 328 -19.55 -0.55 11.65
CA GLY A 328 -18.86 -1.33 12.67
C GLY A 328 -18.84 -2.80 12.26
N GLY A 329 -17.75 -3.47 12.64
CA GLY A 329 -17.43 -4.81 12.22
C GLY A 329 -18.01 -5.84 13.19
N ALA A 330 -17.15 -6.76 13.61
CA ALA A 330 -17.43 -7.63 14.75
C ALA A 330 -16.67 -7.09 15.97
N GLY A 331 -17.25 -7.20 17.16
CA GLY A 331 -16.68 -6.65 18.38
C GLY A 331 -17.42 -5.39 18.81
N ASN A 332 -16.90 -4.72 19.84
CA ASN A 332 -17.52 -3.52 20.38
C ASN A 332 -16.93 -2.29 19.70
N ASP A 333 -17.74 -1.61 18.90
CA ASP A 333 -17.34 -0.43 18.15
C ASP A 333 -17.81 0.86 18.82
N THR A 334 -17.10 1.97 18.62
CA THR A 334 -17.52 3.28 19.13
C THR A 334 -17.35 4.36 18.08
N LEU A 335 -18.46 4.96 17.64
CA LEU A 335 -18.41 6.14 16.79
C LEU A 335 -18.30 7.40 17.66
N THR A 336 -17.19 8.14 17.55
CA THR A 336 -17.05 9.45 18.20
C THR A 336 -17.14 10.58 17.19
N VAL A 337 -18.07 11.51 17.38
CA VAL A 337 -18.25 12.73 16.57
C VAL A 337 -17.80 13.92 17.41
N ASN A 338 -16.72 14.61 17.03
CA ASN A 338 -16.14 15.69 17.86
C ASN A 338 -16.54 17.12 17.46
N ASP A 339 -17.14 17.29 16.29
CA ASP A 339 -17.69 18.57 15.83
C ASP A 339 -18.85 18.27 14.86
N PRO A 340 -20.11 18.29 15.31
CA PRO A 340 -21.25 17.99 14.44
C PRO A 340 -21.44 19.00 13.31
N ALA A 341 -20.87 20.21 13.40
CA ALA A 341 -21.01 21.23 12.38
C ALA A 341 -20.38 20.81 11.03
N VAL A 342 -19.39 19.92 11.07
CA VAL A 342 -18.71 19.40 9.86
C VAL A 342 -19.35 18.13 9.30
N LEU A 343 -20.51 17.70 9.81
CA LEU A 343 -21.18 16.51 9.27
C LEU A 343 -21.56 16.69 7.78
N PRO A 344 -21.48 15.61 6.99
CA PRO A 344 -21.85 15.62 5.56
C PRO A 344 -23.25 16.19 5.33
N THR A 345 -23.49 16.75 4.15
CA THR A 345 -24.78 17.37 3.84
C THR A 345 -25.92 16.34 3.74
N GLY A 346 -25.62 15.12 3.29
CA GLY A 346 -26.56 13.99 3.32
C GLY A 346 -26.84 13.43 4.70
N GLY A 347 -25.89 13.61 5.62
CA GLY A 347 -25.88 12.96 6.92
C GLY A 347 -24.86 11.81 6.99
N LEU A 348 -24.81 11.19 8.16
CA LEU A 348 -23.96 10.05 8.47
C LEU A 348 -24.83 8.85 8.82
N ILE A 349 -24.48 7.67 8.34
CA ILE A 349 -25.15 6.41 8.65
C ILE A 349 -24.14 5.56 9.43
N PHE A 350 -24.46 5.15 10.65
CA PHE A 350 -23.65 4.24 11.46
C PHE A 350 -24.34 2.89 11.62
N ALA A 351 -23.90 1.90 10.86
CA ALA A 351 -24.35 0.52 11.02
C ALA A 351 -23.38 -0.19 11.98
N ALA A 352 -23.72 -0.25 13.27
CA ALA A 352 -22.78 -0.62 14.33
C ALA A 352 -22.24 -2.06 14.24
N GLY A 353 -22.99 -2.97 13.61
CA GLY A 353 -22.53 -4.33 13.39
C GLY A 353 -22.86 -5.25 14.56
N ALA A 354 -21.91 -6.09 14.96
CA ALA A 354 -22.13 -7.12 15.97
C ALA A 354 -21.26 -6.90 17.21
N GLY A 355 -21.88 -6.47 18.31
CA GLY A 355 -21.23 -6.34 19.61
C GLY A 355 -22.05 -5.50 20.57
N SER A 356 -21.37 -4.91 21.55
CA SER A 356 -21.92 -3.83 22.38
C SER A 356 -21.32 -2.51 21.90
N ASP A 357 -22.05 -1.84 21.03
CA ASP A 357 -21.56 -0.70 20.26
C ASP A 357 -22.09 0.63 20.81
N ALA A 358 -21.28 1.68 20.71
CA ALA A 358 -21.59 2.98 21.31
C ALA A 358 -21.42 4.15 20.33
N MET A 359 -22.07 5.27 20.65
CA MET A 359 -21.83 6.56 19.99
C MET A 359 -21.53 7.63 21.03
N VAL A 360 -20.55 8.48 20.73
CA VAL A 360 -20.18 9.62 21.56
C VAL A 360 -20.24 10.89 20.73
N LEU A 361 -21.05 11.85 21.14
CA LEU A 361 -21.17 13.16 20.52
C LEU A 361 -20.48 14.20 21.40
N ASN A 362 -19.43 14.83 20.88
CA ASN A 362 -18.70 15.92 21.51
C ASN A 362 -18.74 17.14 20.59
N GLY A 363 -18.64 18.34 21.16
CA GLY A 363 -18.56 19.55 20.36
C GLY A 363 -18.09 20.73 21.21
N PRO A 364 -17.17 21.57 20.70
CA PRO A 364 -16.87 22.86 21.34
C PRO A 364 -17.96 23.91 21.05
N VAL A 365 -18.92 23.59 20.18
CA VAL A 365 -19.93 24.51 19.63
C VAL A 365 -21.28 24.29 20.33
N ALA A 366 -21.90 25.39 20.75
CA ALA A 366 -23.29 25.37 21.20
C ALA A 366 -24.21 25.13 19.99
N VAL A 367 -25.04 24.10 20.06
CA VAL A 367 -26.05 23.78 19.05
C VAL A 367 -27.42 24.27 19.50
N THR A 368 -28.33 24.52 18.55
CA THR A 368 -29.68 25.00 18.92
C THR A 368 -30.57 23.85 19.35
N THR A 369 -30.67 22.78 18.55
CA THR A 369 -31.54 21.65 18.81
C THR A 369 -30.82 20.34 18.52
N VAL A 370 -30.90 19.41 19.48
CA VAL A 370 -30.53 18.01 19.28
C VAL A 370 -31.79 17.17 19.42
N THR A 371 -32.18 16.48 18.35
CA THR A 371 -33.36 15.60 18.32
C THR A 371 -32.91 14.15 18.21
N HIS A 372 -33.09 13.38 19.28
CA HIS A 372 -32.93 11.93 19.28
C HIS A 372 -34.26 11.29 18.89
N SER A 373 -34.28 10.51 17.81
CA SER A 373 -35.47 9.79 17.33
C SER A 373 -35.20 8.28 17.37
N PHE A 374 -36.00 7.55 18.13
CA PHE A 374 -35.85 6.12 18.34
C PHE A 374 -36.86 5.34 17.51
N VAL A 375 -36.36 4.37 16.75
CA VAL A 375 -37.17 3.40 16.00
C VAL A 375 -37.33 2.12 16.81
N ASN A 376 -36.31 1.71 17.55
CA ASN A 376 -36.34 0.66 18.58
C ASN A 376 -35.22 0.92 19.62
N ASP A 377 -34.84 -0.10 20.40
CA ASP A 377 -33.80 -0.03 21.44
C ASP A 377 -32.38 0.12 20.89
N THR A 378 -32.15 -0.19 19.63
CA THR A 378 -30.83 -0.21 18.99
C THR A 378 -30.73 0.61 17.71
N ASP A 379 -31.86 1.06 17.16
CA ASP A 379 -31.94 1.77 15.88
C ASP A 379 -32.65 3.12 16.01
N GLY A 380 -32.17 4.11 15.27
CA GLY A 380 -32.73 5.45 15.32
C GLY A 380 -31.93 6.49 14.54
N SER A 381 -32.08 7.74 14.95
CA SER A 381 -31.31 8.86 14.40
C SER A 381 -31.12 9.99 15.40
N VAL A 382 -30.02 10.73 15.26
CA VAL A 382 -29.78 12.01 15.93
C VAL A 382 -29.73 13.12 14.90
N ASP A 383 -30.61 14.11 15.00
CA ASP A 383 -30.57 15.33 14.20
C ASP A 383 -29.99 16.49 15.04
N ILE A 384 -28.91 17.09 14.57
CA ILE A 384 -28.19 18.19 15.23
C ILE A 384 -28.25 19.41 14.30
N ASP A 385 -29.14 20.35 14.58
CA ASP A 385 -29.36 21.56 13.75
C ASP A 385 -29.57 21.29 12.24
N GLY A 386 -30.23 20.18 11.89
CA GLY A 386 -30.48 19.75 10.51
C GLY A 386 -29.40 18.82 9.95
N LYS A 387 -28.41 18.42 10.75
CA LYS A 387 -27.38 17.43 10.41
C LYS A 387 -27.77 16.08 10.99
N MET A 388 -28.12 15.14 10.10
CA MET A 388 -28.63 13.84 10.49
C MET A 388 -27.51 12.81 10.68
N ILE A 389 -27.59 12.05 11.77
CA ILE A 389 -26.89 10.79 11.97
C ILE A 389 -27.94 9.69 12.11
N SER A 390 -28.05 8.77 11.16
CA SER A 390 -28.86 7.55 11.31
C SER A 390 -28.00 6.42 11.85
N TYR A 391 -28.56 5.55 12.68
CA TYR A 391 -27.82 4.43 13.25
C TYR A 391 -28.65 3.15 13.38
N THR A 392 -27.98 2.01 13.37
CA THR A 392 -28.56 0.68 13.64
C THR A 392 -27.65 -0.16 14.52
N GLY A 393 -28.20 -0.96 15.43
CA GLY A 393 -27.44 -1.88 16.30
C GLY A 393 -26.69 -1.19 17.44
N LEU A 394 -27.10 0.02 17.85
CA LEU A 394 -26.38 0.90 18.75
C LEU A 394 -27.05 1.02 20.13
N ALA A 395 -26.32 0.70 21.19
CA ALA A 395 -26.68 1.05 22.57
C ALA A 395 -25.42 0.90 23.46
N PRO A 396 -24.86 1.99 24.07
CA PRO A 396 -25.48 3.29 24.38
C PRO A 396 -25.01 4.50 23.54
N ILE A 397 -25.73 5.64 23.66
CA ILE A 397 -25.33 6.97 23.13
C ILE A 397 -24.94 7.91 24.28
N THR A 398 -23.74 8.47 24.21
CA THR A 398 -23.25 9.53 25.11
C THR A 398 -23.29 10.87 24.38
N ASP A 399 -24.13 11.79 24.83
CA ASP A 399 -24.27 13.11 24.22
C ASP A 399 -23.72 14.21 25.13
N ASN A 400 -22.56 14.76 24.76
CA ASN A 400 -21.83 15.79 25.47
C ASN A 400 -21.96 17.18 24.81
N LEU A 401 -22.95 17.37 23.94
CA LEU A 401 -23.17 18.65 23.27
C LEU A 401 -23.85 19.68 24.18
N SER A 402 -23.44 20.94 24.09
CA SER A 402 -24.18 22.04 24.70
C SER A 402 -25.33 22.44 23.76
N ALA A 403 -26.56 22.05 24.11
CA ALA A 403 -27.75 22.30 23.30
C ALA A 403 -28.74 23.22 24.02
N THR A 404 -29.42 24.10 23.28
CA THR A 404 -30.53 24.90 23.84
C THR A 404 -31.74 24.00 24.08
N ASP A 405 -32.10 23.19 23.09
CA ASP A 405 -33.21 22.25 23.14
C ASP A 405 -32.73 20.82 22.89
N ARG A 406 -33.17 19.89 23.76
CA ARG A 406 -32.99 18.45 23.58
C ARG A 406 -34.38 17.82 23.45
N VAL A 407 -34.63 17.19 22.31
CA VAL A 407 -35.90 16.56 21.98
C VAL A 407 -35.70 15.06 21.87
N PHE A 408 -36.58 14.30 22.50
CA PHE A 408 -36.62 12.84 22.42
C PHE A 408 -37.93 12.43 21.77
N SER A 409 -37.84 11.76 20.61
CA SER A 409 -38.96 11.31 19.81
C SER A 409 -38.97 9.78 19.76
N PHE A 410 -40.11 9.18 20.07
CA PHE A 410 -40.27 7.73 20.09
C PHE A 410 -41.24 7.35 18.98
N THR A 411 -40.73 6.69 17.94
CA THR A 411 -41.50 6.34 16.73
C THR A 411 -41.76 4.83 16.61
N GLY A 412 -41.10 4.03 17.46
CA GLY A 412 -41.17 2.57 17.57
C GLY A 412 -42.34 2.03 18.41
N GLY A 413 -42.21 0.75 18.80
CA GLY A 413 -43.16 0.03 19.65
C GLY A 413 -43.03 0.42 21.13
N SER A 414 -43.29 -0.53 22.03
CA SER A 414 -43.02 -0.33 23.46
C SER A 414 -41.62 -0.82 23.80
N GLU A 415 -40.64 0.07 23.79
CA GLU A 415 -39.27 -0.18 24.26
C GLU A 415 -38.97 0.61 25.55
N THR A 416 -37.93 0.20 26.27
CA THR A 416 -37.44 0.93 27.45
C THR A 416 -36.15 1.64 27.08
N ILE A 417 -36.17 2.96 27.08
CA ILE A 417 -34.98 3.80 26.89
C ILE A 417 -34.70 4.50 28.20
N THR A 418 -33.47 4.39 28.68
CA THR A 418 -33.02 4.97 29.94
C THR A 418 -32.29 6.26 29.68
N LEU A 419 -32.80 7.36 30.23
CA LEU A 419 -32.13 8.65 30.22
C LEU A 419 -31.48 8.87 31.58
N SER A 420 -30.16 9.03 31.60
CA SER A 420 -29.42 9.41 32.81
C SER A 420 -28.65 10.70 32.55
N ASP A 421 -28.81 11.66 33.47
CA ASP A 421 -27.85 12.75 33.61
C ASP A 421 -26.60 12.19 34.30
N ASP A 422 -25.39 12.60 33.87
CA ASP A 422 -24.19 12.23 34.61
C ASP A 422 -24.18 13.08 35.89
N THR A 423 -24.37 12.41 37.02
CA THR A 423 -24.47 13.01 38.37
C THR A 423 -23.21 13.76 38.86
N GLY A 424 -22.30 14.11 37.94
CA GLY A 424 -20.93 14.54 38.18
C GLY A 424 -20.63 16.01 37.88
N MET A 425 -20.70 16.51 36.63
CA MET A 425 -20.39 17.92 36.28
C MET A 425 -20.94 18.39 34.91
N VAL A 426 -21.26 19.70 34.86
CA VAL A 426 -21.71 20.57 33.75
C VAL A 426 -23.11 20.27 33.20
N ALA A 427 -24.02 21.25 33.33
CA ALA A 427 -25.35 21.19 32.73
C ALA A 427 -25.27 20.89 31.22
N GLY A 428 -26.01 19.89 30.75
CA GLY A 428 -26.19 19.63 29.32
C GLY A 428 -25.64 18.30 28.78
N MET A 429 -25.06 17.44 29.63
CA MET A 429 -24.67 16.07 29.25
C MET A 429 -25.83 15.10 29.47
N SER A 430 -26.02 14.13 28.57
CA SER A 430 -27.04 13.09 28.73
C SER A 430 -26.51 11.76 28.22
N MET A 431 -26.63 10.72 29.03
CA MET A 431 -26.42 9.34 28.63
C MET A 431 -27.77 8.71 28.30
N ILE A 432 -27.82 8.03 27.16
CA ILE A 432 -29.00 7.36 26.63
C ILE A 432 -28.60 5.89 26.48
N ASP A 433 -29.20 5.02 27.28
CA ASP A 433 -28.98 3.57 27.30
C ASP A 433 -30.25 2.83 26.89
#